data_AF-A0A968K677-F1
#
_entry.id   AF-A0A968K677-F1
#
_cell.length_a   1.000
_cell.length_b   1.000
_cell.length_c   1.000
_cell.angle_alpha   90.00
_cell.angle_beta   90.00
_cell.angle_gamma   90.00
#
_symmetry.space_group_name_H-M   'P 1'
#
loop_
_entity.id
_entity.type
_entity.pdbx_description
1 polymer ?
#
loop_
_entity_poly.entity_id
_entity_poly.type
_entity_poly.pdbx_seq_one_letter_code
_entity_poly.pdbx_strand_id
1 'polypeptide(L)' 'MSTEFKYLEDVVTLELDQEKCTGCRMCTAVCPHEVFRVDNGQASFRDRDACMECGACMQ' A
#
# COMPACT_ATOMS: atom_id res chain seq x y z
N MET A 1 9.51 -12.75 11.70
CA MET A 1 9.99 -13.53 10.54
C MET A 1 10.09 -12.57 9.37
N SER A 2 11.20 -11.84 9.27
CA SER A 2 11.49 -10.92 8.19
C SER A 2 12.18 -11.68 7.07
N THR A 3 11.45 -11.93 5.98
CA THR A 3 12.03 -12.34 4.69
C THR A 3 12.52 -11.08 3.99
N GLU A 4 13.71 -10.60 4.37
CA GLU A 4 14.33 -9.40 3.80
C GLU A 4 15.05 -9.72 2.49
N PHE A 5 14.31 -9.68 1.39
CA PHE A 5 14.86 -9.36 0.07
C PHE A 5 14.30 -7.99 -0.35
N LYS A 6 14.54 -6.95 0.46
CA LYS A 6 14.30 -5.56 0.05
C LYS A 6 15.59 -5.05 -0.59
N TYR A 7 15.53 -4.65 -1.86
CA TYR A 7 16.71 -4.17 -2.59
C TYR A 7 17.16 -2.80 -2.10
N LEU A 8 16.21 -1.92 -1.73
CA LEU A 8 16.43 -0.56 -1.21
C LEU A 8 15.27 -0.17 -0.29
N GLU A 9 15.57 0.36 0.89
CA GLU A 9 14.58 0.86 1.85
C GLU A 9 14.26 2.34 1.58
N ASP A 10 13.04 2.77 1.92
CA ASP A 10 12.58 4.17 1.85
C ASP A 10 12.63 4.85 0.46
N VAL A 11 12.70 4.08 -0.63
CA VAL A 11 12.72 4.62 -2.01
C VAL A 11 11.34 4.71 -2.67
N VAL A 12 10.32 4.06 -2.10
CA VAL A 12 8.95 4.13 -2.60
C VAL A 12 8.45 5.57 -2.47
N THR A 13 7.72 6.06 -3.46
CA THR A 13 7.13 7.41 -3.49
C THR A 13 5.62 7.40 -3.23
N LEU A 14 4.98 6.23 -3.26
CA LEU A 14 3.56 6.07 -2.96
C LEU A 14 3.16 6.73 -1.64
N GLU A 15 2.16 7.61 -1.70
CA GLU A 15 1.54 8.27 -0.54
C GLU A 15 0.06 7.88 -0.46
N LEU A 16 -0.47 7.81 0.77
CA LEU A 16 -1.88 7.60 1.02
C LEU A 16 -2.46 8.82 1.75
N ASP A 17 -3.31 9.56 1.05
CA ASP A 17 -4.06 10.67 1.62
C ASP A 17 -5.27 10.13 2.43
N GLN A 18 -5.15 10.17 3.75
CA GLN A 18 -6.20 9.67 4.66
C GLN A 18 -7.45 10.54 4.66
N GLU A 19 -7.35 11.83 4.32
CA GLU A 19 -8.51 12.72 4.26
C GLU A 19 -9.39 12.39 3.05
N LYS A 20 -8.79 11.89 1.96
CA LYS A 20 -9.50 11.43 0.76
C LYS A 20 -9.93 9.96 0.82
N CYS A 21 -9.43 9.19 1.79
CA CYS A 21 -9.76 7.78 1.90
C CYS A 21 -11.24 7.56 2.26
N THR A 22 -12.03 7.07 1.32
CA THR A 22 -13.46 6.76 1.51
C THR A 22 -13.71 5.36 2.06
N GLY A 23 -12.66 4.57 2.28
CA GLY A 23 -12.79 3.18 2.74
C GLY A 23 -13.30 2.20 1.67
N CYS A 24 -13.16 2.53 0.38
CA CYS A 24 -13.68 1.72 -0.73
C CYS A 24 -13.03 0.33 -0.90
N ARG A 25 -11.87 0.10 -0.26
CA ARG A 25 -11.09 -1.16 -0.29
C ARG A 25 -10.55 -1.57 -1.68
N MET A 26 -10.59 -0.68 -2.67
CA MET A 26 -10.03 -0.97 -4.00
C MET A 26 -8.52 -1.23 -3.93
N CYS A 27 -7.78 -0.46 -3.14
CA CYS A 27 -6.33 -0.62 -2.97
C CYS A 27 -5.94 -2.03 -2.50
N THR A 28 -6.71 -2.65 -1.60
CA THR A 28 -6.51 -4.04 -1.16
C THR A 28 -6.93 -5.07 -2.19
N ALA A 29 -7.89 -4.75 -3.06
CA ALA A 29 -8.37 -5.68 -4.09
C ALA A 29 -7.43 -5.77 -5.30
N VAL A 30 -6.77 -4.65 -5.65
CA VAL A 30 -5.98 -4.54 -6.88
C VAL A 30 -4.47 -4.68 -6.67
N CYS A 31 -3.98 -4.53 -5.43
CA CYS A 31 -2.54 -4.57 -5.18
C CYS A 31 -2.02 -6.02 -5.13
N PRO A 32 -1.16 -6.43 -6.10
CA PRO A 32 -0.65 -7.81 -6.13
C PRO A 32 0.40 -8.09 -5.05
N HIS A 33 0.97 -7.05 -4.44
CA HIS A 33 1.96 -7.13 -3.36
C HIS A 33 1.35 -6.94 -1.97
N GLU A 34 0.02 -6.81 -1.88
CA GLU A 34 -0.70 -6.68 -0.60
C GLU A 34 -0.15 -5.56 0.31
N VAL A 35 0.28 -4.43 -0.27
CA VAL A 35 0.94 -3.33 0.46
C VAL A 35 0.00 -2.58 1.40
N PHE A 36 -1.31 -2.78 1.26
CA PHE A 36 -2.34 -2.12 2.04
C PHE A 36 -3.05 -3.09 2.98
N ARG A 37 -3.56 -2.54 4.09
CA ARG A 37 -4.58 -3.15 4.94
C ARG A 37 -5.69 -2.12 5.21
N VAL A 38 -6.85 -2.56 5.68
CA VAL A 38 -7.95 -1.66 6.05
C VAL A 38 -8.34 -1.91 7.50
N ASP A 39 -8.19 -0.88 8.32
CA ASP A 39 -8.49 -0.90 9.75
C ASP A 39 -9.51 0.21 10.03
N ASN A 40 -10.58 -0.08 10.79
CA ASN A 40 -11.64 0.88 11.10
C ASN A 40 -12.24 1.63 9.88
N GLY A 41 -12.24 0.97 8.72
CA GLY A 41 -12.78 1.55 7.48
C GLY A 41 -11.81 2.45 6.71
N GLN A 42 -10.59 2.68 7.17
CA GLN A 42 -9.58 3.44 6.44
C GLN A 42 -8.40 2.55 6.04
N ALA A 43 -7.79 2.85 4.89
CA ALA A 43 -6.62 2.12 4.42
C ALA A 43 -5.37 2.53 5.22
N SER A 44 -4.41 1.63 5.39
CA SER A 44 -3.07 1.92 5.90
C SER A 44 -2.05 1.00 5.23
N PHE A 45 -0.76 1.35 5.31
CA PHE A 45 0.29 0.49 4.75
C PHE A 45 0.53 -0.72 5.65
N ARG A 46 0.49 -1.91 5.04
CA ARG A 46 1.01 -3.14 5.63
C ARG A 46 2.52 -3.22 5.46
N ASP A 47 2.99 -3.03 4.23
CA ASP A 47 4.41 -2.98 3.87
C ASP A 47 4.58 -2.05 2.67
N ARG A 48 4.91 -0.79 2.93
CA ARG A 48 5.01 0.25 1.90
C ARG A 48 6.13 -0.06 0.91
N ASP A 49 7.24 -0.62 1.38
CA ASP A 49 8.43 -0.87 0.54
C ASP A 49 8.26 -2.06 -0.41
N ALA A 50 7.20 -2.85 -0.23
CA ALA A 50 6.82 -3.87 -1.20
C ALA A 50 6.10 -3.29 -2.43
N CYS A 51 5.84 -1.98 -2.47
CA CYS A 51 5.21 -1.33 -3.61
C CYS A 51 6.15 -1.31 -4.83
N MET A 52 5.69 -1.95 -5.92
CA MET A 52 6.37 -1.91 -7.21
C MET A 52 6.03 -0.67 -8.07
N GLU A 53 5.25 0.26 -7.53
CA GLU A 53 4.77 1.47 -8.23
C GLU A 53 4.01 1.22 -9.55
N CYS A 54 3.27 0.10 -9.63
CA CYS A 54 2.50 -0.25 -10.83
C CYS A 54 1.28 0.66 -11.11
N GLY A 55 0.84 1.44 -10.11
CA GLY A 55 -0.27 2.38 -10.27
C GLY A 55 -1.68 1.80 -10.22
N ALA A 56 -1.86 0.48 -10.05
CA ALA A 56 -3.17 -0.18 -10.07
C ALA A 56 -4.18 0.37 -9.03
N CYS A 57 -3.71 0.98 -7.95
CA CYS A 57 -4.52 1.53 -6.87
C CYS A 57 -4.67 3.06 -6.89
N MET A 58 -4.09 3.78 -7.87
CA MET A 58 -4.11 5.24 -7.92
C MET A 58 -5.47 5.74 -8.43
N GLN A 59 -6.38 6.03 -7.50
CA GLN A 59 -7.76 6.45 -7.76
C GLN A 59 -8.11 7.66 -6.91
#